data_AF-A0A485BD39-F1
#
_entry.id   AF-A0A485BD39-F1
#
_cell.length_a   1.000
_cell.length_b   1.000
_cell.length_c   1.000
_cell.angle_alpha   90.00
_cell.angle_beta   90.00
_cell.angle_gamma   90.00
#
_symmetry.space_group_name_H-M   'P 1'
#
loop_
_entity.id
_entity.type
_entity.pdbx_description
1 polymer ?
#
loop_
_entity_poly.entity_id
_entity_poly.type
_entity_poly.pdbx_seq_one_letter_code
_entity_poly.pdbx_strand_id
1 'polypeptide(L)'
;MSLWINGDWQTGRGPARSKSNPVSAEPLWQGNDADTGQVAQAVEAARRAFPAWAKAPLRVRQAIVEKFAALLEANKAPLTAIIAAETGKPRWEAATEVGAMINKIAISLKAYHSRTGEAQTAMGDGSATLRHRPHGVLAVFGPYNFPGHLPNGHIVPALLAGNTVVFKPSELTPQSGEAVVKLWAEAGLPPGVLNLLQGGRETGEALSGQPDIDGLLFTGSFRYRLSAASPAGRTAGEDPRARNGRQQSADR
;
A
#
# COMPACT_ATOMS: atom_id res chain seq x y z
N MET A 1 17.29 -8.96 6.05
CA MET A 1 16.46 -7.82 6.49
C MET A 1 15.13 -7.96 5.78
N SER A 2 14.02 -7.99 6.51
CA SER A 2 12.69 -8.32 5.98
C SER A 2 11.76 -7.11 5.92
N LEU A 3 12.06 -6.02 6.62
CA LEU A 3 11.19 -4.86 6.76
C LEU A 3 11.83 -3.63 6.12
N TRP A 4 11.01 -2.71 5.61
CA TRP A 4 11.44 -1.38 5.19
C TRP A 4 10.69 -0.36 6.03
N ILE A 5 11.39 0.27 6.98
CA ILE A 5 10.76 1.20 7.93
C ILE A 5 11.56 2.48 7.92
N ASN A 6 10.87 3.59 7.67
CA ASN A 6 11.46 4.93 7.69
C ASN A 6 12.70 5.08 6.77
N GLY A 7 12.69 4.45 5.60
CA GLY A 7 13.79 4.55 4.63
C GLY A 7 14.94 3.56 4.85
N ASP A 8 14.85 2.67 5.85
CA ASP A 8 15.89 1.71 6.16
C ASP A 8 15.39 0.26 6.14
N TRP A 9 16.23 -0.64 5.63
CA TRP A 9 16.01 -2.08 5.72
C TRP A 9 16.34 -2.58 7.13
N GLN A 10 15.37 -3.25 7.76
CA GLN A 10 15.49 -3.77 9.12
C GLN A 10 15.19 -5.26 9.18
N THR A 11 15.77 -5.95 10.16
CA THR A 11 15.41 -7.34 10.46
C THR A 11 14.16 -7.35 11.34
N GLY A 12 13.18 -8.18 10.98
CA GLY A 12 12.00 -8.41 11.80
C GLY A 12 12.38 -9.01 13.17
N ARG A 13 11.59 -8.68 14.19
CA ARG A 13 11.77 -9.13 15.58
C ARG A 13 10.75 -10.19 15.98
N GLY A 14 9.80 -10.48 15.11
CA GLY A 14 8.83 -11.57 15.27
C GLY A 14 9.39 -12.93 14.85
N PRO A 15 8.50 -13.94 14.75
CA PRO A 15 8.85 -15.30 14.34
C PRO A 15 9.60 -15.35 13.01
N ALA A 16 10.51 -16.31 12.89
CA ALA A 16 11.16 -16.60 11.62
C ALA A 16 10.14 -17.14 10.60
N ARG A 17 10.31 -16.76 9.35
CA ARG A 17 9.48 -17.17 8.22
C ARG A 17 10.36 -17.54 7.03
N SER A 18 9.97 -18.60 6.36
CA SER A 18 10.53 -19.02 5.08
C SER A 18 9.42 -19.18 4.05
N LYS A 19 9.73 -18.87 2.80
CA LYS A 19 8.89 -19.15 1.64
C LYS A 19 9.69 -19.99 0.66
N SER A 20 9.09 -21.10 0.24
CA SER A 20 9.62 -21.97 -0.82
C SER A 20 8.77 -21.86 -2.07
N ASN A 21 9.38 -22.20 -3.20
CA ASN A 21 8.69 -22.35 -4.48
C ASN A 21 7.61 -23.43 -4.34
N PRO A 22 6.34 -23.15 -4.68
CA PRO A 22 5.25 -24.12 -4.51
C PRO A 22 5.36 -25.33 -5.46
N VAL A 23 6.21 -25.25 -6.49
CA VAL A 23 6.44 -26.33 -7.46
C VAL A 23 7.73 -27.10 -7.16
N SER A 24 8.87 -26.40 -7.02
CA SER A 24 10.17 -27.06 -6.81
C SER A 24 10.55 -27.32 -5.34
N ALA A 25 9.79 -26.74 -4.39
CA ALA A 25 10.11 -26.71 -2.96
C ALA A 25 11.43 -26.00 -2.58
N GLU A 26 12.17 -25.45 -3.55
CA GLU A 26 13.40 -24.69 -3.31
C GLU A 26 13.11 -23.42 -2.49
N PRO A 27 14.00 -23.04 -1.57
CA PRO A 27 13.84 -21.83 -0.77
C PRO A 27 13.93 -20.58 -1.66
N LEU A 28 12.92 -19.71 -1.58
CA LEU A 28 12.86 -18.44 -2.32
C LEU A 28 13.15 -17.22 -1.45
N TRP A 29 12.68 -17.24 -0.19
CA TRP A 29 12.79 -16.11 0.71
C TRP A 29 12.87 -16.57 2.17
N GLN A 30 13.63 -15.86 2.98
CA GLN A 30 13.74 -16.05 4.42
C GLN A 30 13.84 -14.69 5.13
N GLY A 31 13.23 -14.60 6.31
CA GLY A 31 13.29 -13.42 7.14
C GLY A 31 12.49 -13.60 8.42
N ASN A 32 12.23 -12.51 9.10
CA ASN A 32 11.43 -12.50 10.31
C ASN A 32 10.21 -11.60 10.10
N ASP A 33 9.10 -12.00 10.71
CA ASP A 33 7.90 -11.18 10.78
C ASP A 33 8.16 -9.91 11.59
N ALA A 34 7.39 -8.86 11.32
CA ALA A 34 7.34 -7.69 12.18
C ALA A 34 6.55 -8.02 13.45
N ASP A 35 7.13 -7.69 14.61
CA ASP A 35 6.41 -7.70 15.88
C ASP A 35 5.52 -6.46 16.01
N THR A 36 4.73 -6.41 17.09
CA THR A 36 3.83 -5.28 17.38
C THR A 36 4.57 -3.95 17.54
N GLY A 37 5.80 -3.98 18.07
CA GLY A 37 6.64 -2.80 18.22
C GLY A 37 7.10 -2.22 16.89
N GLN A 38 7.50 -3.07 15.94
CA GLN A 38 7.90 -2.67 14.59
C GLN A 38 6.70 -2.24 13.75
N VAL A 39 5.51 -2.82 13.97
CA VAL A 39 4.27 -2.31 13.39
C VAL A 39 4.01 -0.88 13.84
N ALA A 40 4.08 -0.61 15.15
CA ALA A 40 3.89 0.74 15.69
C ALA A 40 4.94 1.72 15.14
N GLN A 41 6.22 1.32 15.06
CA GLN A 41 7.28 2.14 14.48
C GLN A 41 7.02 2.52 13.01
N ALA A 42 6.50 1.59 12.21
CA ALA A 42 6.17 1.86 10.81
C ALA A 42 5.01 2.85 10.67
N VAL A 43 3.95 2.70 11.49
CA VAL A 43 2.83 3.64 11.51
C VAL A 43 3.27 5.02 12.00
N GLU A 44 4.08 5.08 13.05
CA GLU A 44 4.63 6.34 13.56
C GLU A 44 5.50 7.04 12.50
N ALA A 45 6.35 6.30 11.78
CA ALA A 45 7.12 6.85 10.66
C ALA A 45 6.23 7.39 9.55
N ALA A 46 5.17 6.65 9.17
CA ALA A 46 4.18 7.12 8.20
C ALA A 46 3.47 8.38 8.67
N ARG A 47 3.11 8.47 9.96
CA ARG A 47 2.46 9.63 10.54
C ARG A 47 3.36 10.86 10.56
N ARG A 48 4.64 10.69 10.92
CA ARG A 48 5.63 11.79 10.91
C ARG A 48 5.90 12.31 9.50
N ALA A 49 5.95 11.44 8.49
CA ALA A 49 6.17 11.83 7.10
C ALA A 49 4.96 12.52 6.45
N PHE A 50 3.74 12.22 6.93
CA PHE A 50 2.49 12.65 6.31
C PHE A 50 2.37 14.17 6.09
N PRO A 51 2.60 15.06 7.07
CA PRO A 51 2.40 16.50 6.87
C PRO A 51 3.24 17.10 5.74
N ALA A 52 4.50 16.65 5.60
CA ALA A 52 5.39 17.12 4.55
C ALA A 52 4.97 16.54 3.18
N TRP A 53 4.62 15.25 3.14
CA TRP A 53 4.20 14.58 1.91
C TRP A 53 2.86 15.09 1.37
N ALA A 54 1.88 15.33 2.25
CA ALA A 54 0.59 15.90 1.91
C ALA A 54 0.71 17.30 1.29
N LYS A 55 1.64 18.12 1.82
CA LYS A 55 1.93 19.48 1.32
C LYS A 55 2.79 19.51 0.06
N ALA A 56 3.47 18.41 -0.28
CA ALA A 56 4.28 18.35 -1.49
C ALA A 56 3.40 18.64 -2.73
N PRO A 57 3.86 19.48 -3.69
CA PRO A 57 3.11 19.70 -4.92
C PRO A 57 2.92 18.40 -5.70
N LEU A 58 1.78 18.25 -6.41
CA LEU A 58 1.49 17.06 -7.22
C LEU A 58 2.66 16.66 -8.13
N ARG A 59 3.30 17.63 -8.79
CA ARG A 59 4.45 17.37 -9.69
C ARG A 59 5.58 16.57 -9.02
N VAL A 60 5.82 16.77 -7.72
CA VAL A 60 6.86 16.06 -6.97
C VAL A 60 6.45 14.61 -6.77
N ARG A 61 5.20 14.37 -6.37
CA ARG A 61 4.65 13.02 -6.16
C ARG A 61 4.52 12.26 -7.47
N GLN A 62 4.07 12.94 -8.53
CA GLN A 62 3.97 12.40 -9.89
C GLN A 62 5.33 11.96 -10.41
N ALA A 63 6.38 12.78 -10.30
CA ALA A 63 7.71 12.43 -10.76
C ALA A 63 8.25 11.14 -10.10
N ILE A 64 7.97 10.92 -8.81
CA ILE A 64 8.35 9.69 -8.10
C ILE A 64 7.57 8.48 -8.64
N VAL A 65 6.26 8.61 -8.84
CA VAL A 65 5.42 7.53 -9.37
C VAL A 65 5.77 7.18 -10.83
N GLU A 66 6.11 8.18 -11.65
CA GLU A 66 6.60 7.96 -13.03
C GLU A 66 7.98 7.32 -13.05
N LYS A 67 8.89 7.72 -12.15
CA LYS A 67 10.18 7.03 -11.97
C LYS A 67 9.97 5.57 -11.56
N PHE A 68 9.02 5.29 -10.66
CA PHE A 68 8.66 3.92 -10.31
C PHE A 68 8.13 3.13 -11.52
N ALA A 69 7.33 3.74 -12.41
CA ALA A 69 6.89 3.09 -13.65
C ALA A 69 8.08 2.73 -14.56
N ALA A 70 9.05 3.64 -14.72
CA ALA A 70 10.26 3.37 -15.50
C ALA A 70 11.10 2.24 -14.87
N LEU A 71 11.20 2.20 -13.54
CA LEU A 71 11.90 1.14 -12.81
C LEU A 71 11.20 -0.22 -12.94
N LEU A 72 9.86 -0.25 -12.95
CA LEU A 72 9.09 -1.46 -13.23
C LEU A 72 9.37 -1.98 -14.64
N GLU A 73 9.42 -1.10 -15.65
CA GLU A 73 9.74 -1.50 -17.03
C GLU A 73 11.18 -2.05 -17.12
N ALA A 74 12.15 -1.34 -16.54
CA ALA A 74 13.55 -1.76 -16.52
C ALA A 74 13.76 -3.11 -15.79
N ASN A 75 12.94 -3.38 -14.76
CA ASN A 75 13.00 -4.60 -13.96
C ASN A 75 11.88 -5.60 -14.30
N LYS A 76 11.26 -5.50 -15.48
CA LYS A 76 10.11 -6.33 -15.85
C LYS A 76 10.44 -7.82 -15.86
N ALA A 77 11.57 -8.19 -16.48
CA ALA A 77 12.03 -9.57 -16.53
C ALA A 77 12.33 -10.18 -15.15
N PRO A 78 13.17 -9.56 -14.29
CA PRO A 78 13.43 -10.10 -12.95
C PRO A 78 12.18 -10.13 -12.08
N LEU A 79 11.33 -9.11 -12.12
CA LEU A 79 10.09 -9.09 -11.34
C LEU A 79 9.10 -10.18 -11.80
N THR A 80 9.01 -10.42 -13.11
CA THR A 80 8.23 -11.54 -13.68
C THR A 80 8.72 -12.88 -13.13
N ALA A 81 10.04 -13.08 -13.08
CA ALA A 81 10.62 -14.31 -12.57
C ALA A 81 10.30 -14.52 -11.08
N ILE A 82 10.38 -13.46 -10.26
CA ILE A 82 10.02 -13.49 -8.84
C ILE A 82 8.55 -13.89 -8.66
N ILE A 83 7.63 -13.16 -9.30
CA ILE A 83 6.19 -13.41 -9.17
C ILE A 83 5.83 -14.84 -9.63
N ALA A 84 6.36 -15.27 -10.77
CA ALA A 84 6.12 -16.62 -11.30
C ALA A 84 6.62 -17.71 -10.34
N ALA A 85 7.86 -17.58 -9.84
CA ALA A 85 8.44 -18.56 -8.92
C ALA A 85 7.68 -18.61 -7.58
N GLU A 86 7.26 -17.46 -7.06
CA GLU A 86 6.67 -17.37 -5.73
C GLU A 86 5.19 -17.82 -5.69
N THR A 87 4.45 -17.52 -6.77
CA THR A 87 3.02 -17.85 -6.90
C THR A 87 2.78 -19.19 -7.61
N GLY A 88 3.75 -19.68 -8.38
CA GLY A 88 3.59 -20.86 -9.24
C GLY A 88 2.85 -20.58 -10.56
N LYS A 89 2.50 -19.32 -10.86
CA LYS A 89 1.79 -18.98 -12.11
C LYS A 89 2.73 -19.03 -13.32
N PRO A 90 2.21 -19.32 -14.53
CA PRO A 90 3.01 -19.26 -15.76
C PRO A 90 3.69 -17.90 -15.95
N ARG A 91 4.92 -17.89 -16.49
CA ARG A 91 5.71 -16.66 -16.68
C ARG A 91 4.99 -15.60 -17.52
N TRP A 92 4.19 -16.00 -18.52
CA TRP A 92 3.44 -15.06 -19.35
C TRP A 92 2.32 -14.36 -18.57
N GLU A 93 1.70 -15.05 -17.60
CA GLU A 93 0.69 -14.47 -16.72
C GLU A 93 1.35 -13.49 -15.73
N ALA A 94 2.50 -13.88 -15.14
CA ALA A 94 3.30 -12.98 -14.31
C ALA A 94 3.79 -11.73 -15.08
N ALA A 95 4.21 -11.90 -16.34
CA ALA A 95 4.61 -10.77 -17.19
C ALA A 95 3.44 -9.83 -17.48
N THR A 96 2.24 -10.39 -17.66
CA THR A 96 1.00 -9.62 -17.83
C THR A 96 0.68 -8.82 -16.57
N GLU A 97 0.86 -9.41 -15.38
CA GLU A 97 0.72 -8.71 -14.10
C GLU A 97 1.67 -7.51 -13.99
N VAL A 98 2.96 -7.68 -14.31
CA VAL A 98 3.93 -6.57 -14.30
C VAL A 98 3.55 -5.49 -15.31
N GLY A 99 3.12 -5.87 -16.52
CA GLY A 99 2.59 -4.92 -17.50
C GLY A 99 1.39 -4.15 -16.98
N ALA A 100 0.47 -4.82 -16.28
CA ALA A 100 -0.66 -4.18 -15.64
C ALA A 100 -0.24 -3.24 -14.50
N MET A 101 0.82 -3.57 -13.74
CA MET A 101 1.40 -2.66 -12.75
C MET A 101 1.87 -1.36 -13.40
N ILE A 102 2.66 -1.43 -14.48
CA ILE A 102 3.19 -0.28 -15.22
C ILE A 102 2.05 0.60 -15.76
N ASN A 103 1.08 -0.02 -16.45
CA ASN A 103 -0.07 0.69 -17.03
C ASN A 103 -0.93 1.38 -15.96
N LYS A 104 -1.01 0.81 -14.75
CA LYS A 104 -1.79 1.38 -13.64
C LYS A 104 -1.32 2.77 -13.25
N ILE A 105 -0.03 3.10 -13.40
CA ILE A 105 0.49 4.44 -13.09
C ILE A 105 -0.20 5.51 -13.95
N ALA A 106 -0.18 5.35 -15.28
CA ALA A 106 -0.80 6.30 -16.20
C ALA A 106 -2.32 6.42 -15.98
N ILE A 107 -2.99 5.30 -15.72
CA ILE A 107 -4.43 5.27 -15.40
C ILE A 107 -4.71 6.05 -14.11
N SER A 108 -3.93 5.84 -13.06
CA SER A 108 -4.10 6.52 -11.78
C SER A 108 -3.83 8.03 -11.86
N LEU A 109 -2.83 8.46 -12.65
CA LEU A 109 -2.58 9.89 -12.92
C LEU A 109 -3.76 10.53 -13.66
N LYS A 110 -4.26 9.89 -14.73
CA LYS A 110 -5.46 10.37 -15.44
C LYS A 110 -6.68 10.43 -14.53
N ALA A 111 -6.85 9.43 -13.66
CA ALA A 111 -7.94 9.41 -12.68
C ALA A 111 -7.81 10.53 -11.65
N TYR A 112 -6.59 10.83 -11.18
CA TYR A 112 -6.33 11.96 -10.29
C TYR A 112 -6.79 13.27 -10.94
N HIS A 113 -6.25 13.60 -12.12
CA HIS A 113 -6.59 14.84 -12.81
C HIS A 113 -8.08 14.99 -13.13
N SER A 114 -8.76 13.90 -13.47
CA SER A 114 -10.21 13.94 -13.78
C SER A 114 -11.11 14.03 -12.55
N ARG A 115 -10.64 13.64 -11.35
CA ARG A 115 -11.49 13.51 -10.16
C ARG A 115 -11.14 14.46 -9.02
N THR A 116 -9.99 15.11 -9.02
CA THR A 116 -9.54 15.98 -7.93
C THR A 116 -9.48 17.46 -8.33
N GLY A 117 -10.58 17.96 -8.91
CA GLY A 117 -10.71 19.38 -9.22
C GLY A 117 -10.82 20.26 -7.97
N GLU A 118 -10.51 21.54 -8.12
CA GLU A 118 -10.84 22.59 -7.16
C GLU A 118 -11.93 23.49 -7.76
N ALA A 119 -12.89 23.91 -6.94
CA ALA A 119 -13.94 24.85 -7.35
C ALA A 119 -14.12 25.90 -6.26
N GLN A 120 -14.34 27.15 -6.67
CA GLN A 120 -14.62 28.25 -5.76
C GLN A 120 -15.90 28.96 -6.21
N THR A 121 -16.80 29.22 -5.26
CA THR A 121 -18.07 29.87 -5.50
C THR A 121 -18.14 31.14 -4.65
N ALA A 122 -18.34 32.29 -5.28
CA ALA A 122 -18.52 33.56 -4.57
C ALA A 122 -19.85 33.56 -3.82
N MET A 123 -19.85 34.12 -2.60
CA MET A 123 -21.01 34.28 -1.73
C MET A 123 -21.08 35.73 -1.25
N GLY A 124 -22.24 36.15 -0.74
CA GLY A 124 -22.49 37.54 -0.33
C GLY A 124 -21.49 38.09 0.71
N ASP A 125 -20.89 37.21 1.51
CA ASP A 125 -19.93 37.53 2.58
C ASP A 125 -18.58 36.78 2.44
N GLY A 126 -18.27 36.19 1.28
CA GLY A 126 -17.01 35.47 1.10
C GLY A 126 -16.98 34.51 -0.08
N SER A 127 -16.37 33.34 0.10
CA SER A 127 -16.34 32.29 -0.92
C SER A 127 -16.35 30.89 -0.32
N ALA A 128 -17.14 29.99 -0.91
CA ALA A 128 -17.05 28.56 -0.64
C ALA A 128 -15.98 27.93 -1.56
N THR A 129 -15.20 26.98 -1.04
CA THR A 129 -14.11 26.33 -1.80
C THR A 129 -14.16 24.81 -1.61
N LEU A 130 -14.26 24.08 -2.73
CA LEU A 130 -14.12 22.63 -2.78
C LEU A 130 -12.67 22.26 -3.08
N ARG A 131 -12.06 21.44 -2.22
CA ARG A 131 -10.73 20.87 -2.43
C ARG A 131 -10.67 19.45 -1.92
N HIS A 132 -9.82 18.65 -2.55
CA HIS A 132 -9.54 17.28 -2.14
C HIS A 132 -8.29 17.27 -1.25
N ARG A 133 -8.35 16.55 -0.13
CA ARG A 133 -7.22 16.40 0.80
C ARG A 133 -6.95 14.92 1.06
N PRO A 134 -5.69 14.51 1.25
CA PRO A 134 -5.38 13.15 1.65
C PRO A 134 -6.01 12.83 3.01
N HIS A 135 -6.31 11.55 3.22
CA HIS A 135 -6.87 11.03 4.47
C HIS A 135 -5.82 10.92 5.57
N GLY A 136 -4.58 10.56 5.21
CA GLY A 136 -3.47 10.44 6.15
C GLY A 136 -2.64 9.18 5.96
N VAL A 137 -2.56 8.35 6.99
CA VAL A 137 -1.82 7.07 6.97
C VAL A 137 -2.76 5.95 6.54
N LEU A 138 -2.43 5.28 5.45
CA LEU A 138 -3.22 4.17 4.92
C LEU A 138 -2.48 2.84 5.08
N ALA A 139 -3.15 1.86 5.67
CA ALA A 139 -2.66 0.49 5.70
C ALA A 139 -3.11 -0.25 4.43
N VAL A 140 -2.18 -0.85 3.69
CA VAL A 140 -2.47 -1.62 2.47
C VAL A 140 -2.13 -3.09 2.70
N PHE A 141 -3.11 -3.97 2.56
CA PHE A 141 -2.95 -5.40 2.71
C PHE A 141 -2.99 -6.05 1.33
N GLY A 142 -1.83 -6.52 0.85
CA GLY A 142 -1.69 -7.14 -0.46
C GLY A 142 -2.07 -8.61 -0.44
N PRO A 143 -2.93 -9.09 -1.36
CA PRO A 143 -3.22 -10.52 -1.49
C PRO A 143 -2.10 -11.27 -2.23
N TYR A 144 -2.15 -12.61 -2.20
CA TYR A 144 -1.13 -13.47 -2.81
C TYR A 144 -1.36 -13.74 -4.31
N ASN A 145 -2.57 -13.57 -4.82
CA ASN A 145 -2.93 -14.00 -6.18
C ASN A 145 -2.40 -13.06 -7.26
N PHE A 146 -2.33 -11.76 -6.99
CA PHE A 146 -1.66 -10.76 -7.83
C PHE A 146 -0.86 -9.82 -6.90
N PRO A 147 0.27 -10.31 -6.37
CA PRO A 147 0.96 -9.70 -5.24
C PRO A 147 1.64 -8.36 -5.57
N GLY A 148 1.84 -8.07 -6.86
CA GLY A 148 2.30 -6.77 -7.32
C GLY A 148 1.13 -5.87 -7.72
N HIS A 149 0.25 -6.34 -8.62
CA HIS A 149 -0.74 -5.49 -9.26
C HIS A 149 -1.83 -4.97 -8.32
N LEU A 150 -2.41 -5.83 -7.47
CA LEU A 150 -3.52 -5.44 -6.60
C LEU A 150 -3.11 -4.43 -5.52
N PRO A 151 -2.00 -4.61 -4.77
CA PRO A 151 -1.55 -3.56 -3.85
C PRO A 151 -1.12 -2.30 -4.60
N ASN A 152 -0.50 -2.41 -5.78
CA ASN A 152 -0.15 -1.25 -6.60
C ASN A 152 -1.38 -0.40 -6.99
N GLY A 153 -2.54 -1.04 -7.17
CA GLY A 153 -3.81 -0.37 -7.39
C GLY A 153 -4.30 0.50 -6.23
N HIS A 154 -3.80 0.27 -5.01
CA HIS A 154 -4.07 1.09 -3.81
C HIS A 154 -2.93 2.07 -3.52
N ILE A 155 -1.68 1.60 -3.59
CA ILE A 155 -0.48 2.36 -3.22
C ILE A 155 -0.30 3.57 -4.15
N VAL A 156 -0.36 3.38 -5.46
CA VAL A 156 -0.14 4.47 -6.43
C VAL A 156 -1.11 5.63 -6.23
N PRO A 157 -2.45 5.43 -6.24
CA PRO A 157 -3.37 6.55 -6.04
C PRO A 157 -3.27 7.13 -4.62
N ALA A 158 -2.98 6.33 -3.59
CA ALA A 158 -2.76 6.83 -2.24
C ALA A 158 -1.59 7.83 -2.18
N LEU A 159 -0.45 7.47 -2.78
CA LEU A 159 0.74 8.32 -2.85
C LEU A 159 0.49 9.58 -3.69
N LEU A 160 -0.17 9.46 -4.85
CA LEU A 160 -0.53 10.62 -5.68
C LEU A 160 -1.41 11.63 -4.93
N ALA A 161 -2.38 11.12 -4.15
CA ALA A 161 -3.25 11.93 -3.31
C ALA A 161 -2.54 12.58 -2.11
N GLY A 162 -1.32 12.15 -1.78
CA GLY A 162 -0.53 12.69 -0.66
C GLY A 162 -0.71 11.93 0.66
N ASN A 163 -1.24 10.72 0.64
CA ASN A 163 -1.26 9.82 1.80
C ASN A 163 0.11 9.16 1.98
N THR A 164 0.43 8.74 3.20
CA THR A 164 1.53 7.81 3.47
C THR A 164 0.98 6.41 3.64
N VAL A 165 1.82 5.40 3.41
CA VAL A 165 1.38 4.01 3.31
C VAL A 165 2.21 3.10 4.21
N VAL A 166 1.52 2.19 4.89
CA VAL A 166 2.11 1.01 5.52
C VAL A 166 1.60 -0.22 4.78
N PHE A 167 2.48 -0.84 3.99
CA PHE A 167 2.18 -1.99 3.15
C PHE A 167 2.53 -3.29 3.86
N LYS A 168 1.56 -4.20 3.98
CA LYS A 168 1.75 -5.58 4.40
C LYS A 168 1.39 -6.53 3.24
N PRO A 169 2.36 -7.09 2.49
CA PRO A 169 2.07 -8.11 1.51
C PRO A 169 1.54 -9.38 2.19
N SER A 170 1.01 -10.29 1.38
CA SER A 170 0.70 -11.64 1.86
C SER A 170 1.99 -12.34 2.23
N GLU A 171 1.96 -13.05 3.36
CA GLU A 171 3.02 -13.94 3.83
C GLU A 171 3.27 -15.14 2.91
N LEU A 172 2.39 -15.36 1.92
CA LEU A 172 2.57 -16.35 0.86
C LEU A 172 3.37 -15.80 -0.33
N THR A 173 3.52 -14.47 -0.41
CA THR A 173 4.26 -13.76 -1.46
C THR A 173 5.17 -12.64 -0.91
N PRO A 174 5.99 -12.90 0.13
CA PRO A 174 6.84 -11.88 0.76
C PRO A 174 7.90 -11.31 -0.20
N GLN A 175 8.49 -12.14 -1.07
CA GLN A 175 9.56 -11.74 -2.00
C GLN A 175 9.06 -10.76 -3.04
N SER A 176 7.85 -10.97 -3.58
CA SER A 176 7.22 -10.04 -4.52
C SER A 176 6.99 -8.68 -3.89
N GLY A 177 6.47 -8.65 -2.66
CA GLY A 177 6.27 -7.41 -1.90
C GLY A 177 7.58 -6.67 -1.64
N GLU A 178 8.62 -7.39 -1.23
CA GLU A 178 9.96 -6.83 -1.00
C GLU A 178 10.57 -6.25 -2.29
N ALA A 179 10.50 -6.99 -3.40
CA ALA A 179 11.03 -6.56 -4.69
C ALA A 179 10.37 -5.26 -5.17
N VAL A 180 9.04 -5.15 -5.02
CA VAL A 180 8.30 -3.93 -5.38
C VAL A 180 8.71 -2.75 -4.49
N VAL A 181 8.90 -2.95 -3.19
CA VAL A 181 9.32 -1.87 -2.29
C VAL A 181 10.77 -1.43 -2.55
N LYS A 182 11.66 -2.33 -2.98
CA LYS A 182 13.00 -1.95 -3.44
C LYS A 182 12.95 -0.97 -4.61
N LEU A 183 12.05 -1.20 -5.57
CA LEU A 183 11.86 -0.27 -6.70
C LEU A 183 11.26 1.06 -6.24
N TRP A 184 10.36 1.06 -5.26
CA TRP A 184 9.86 2.30 -4.65
C TRP A 184 10.94 3.09 -3.89
N ALA A 185 11.83 2.39 -3.19
CA ALA A 185 12.98 3.00 -2.54
C ALA A 185 13.91 3.66 -3.57
N GLU A 186 14.22 2.97 -4.66
CA GLU A 186 15.01 3.51 -5.78
C GLU A 186 14.30 4.67 -6.49
N ALA A 187 12.96 4.67 -6.54
CA ALA A 187 12.17 5.77 -7.05
C ALA A 187 12.33 7.07 -6.23
N GLY A 188 12.91 7.00 -5.04
CA GLY A 188 13.25 8.17 -4.23
C GLY A 188 12.11 8.63 -3.32
N LEU A 189 11.30 7.71 -2.82
CA LEU A 189 10.33 8.05 -1.78
C LEU A 189 11.03 8.61 -0.54
N PRO A 190 10.52 9.71 0.04
CA PRO A 190 11.02 10.20 1.32
C PRO A 190 10.85 9.13 2.42
N PRO A 191 11.77 9.08 3.40
CA PRO A 191 11.65 8.22 4.58
C PRO A 191 10.25 8.28 5.20
N GLY A 192 9.67 7.10 5.45
CA GLY A 192 8.36 6.95 6.10
C GLY A 192 7.15 7.10 5.17
N VAL A 193 7.30 7.60 3.94
CA VAL A 193 6.15 7.76 3.01
C VAL A 193 5.56 6.40 2.59
N LEU A 194 6.42 5.40 2.39
CA LEU A 194 6.05 4.01 2.25
C LEU A 194 6.88 3.18 3.24
N ASN A 195 6.20 2.29 3.98
CA ASN A 195 6.83 1.30 4.84
C ASN A 195 6.36 -0.10 4.44
N LEU A 196 7.22 -1.11 4.57
CA LEU A 196 6.93 -2.53 4.34
C LEU A 196 7.01 -3.30 5.65
N LEU A 197 5.93 -4.01 5.98
CA LEU A 197 5.88 -4.96 7.07
C LEU A 197 5.67 -6.37 6.53
N GLN A 198 6.66 -7.25 6.69
CA GLN A 198 6.46 -8.67 6.46
C GLN A 198 5.81 -9.29 7.69
N GLY A 199 4.87 -10.19 7.47
CA GLY A 199 4.36 -11.05 8.52
C GLY A 199 2.97 -11.60 8.27
N GLY A 200 2.58 -12.60 9.05
CA GLY A 200 1.32 -13.31 8.91
C GLY A 200 0.13 -12.58 9.54
N ARG A 201 -0.82 -13.38 10.04
CA ARG A 201 -2.06 -12.91 10.69
C ARG A 201 -1.78 -11.95 11.84
N GLU A 202 -0.84 -12.26 12.73
CA GLU A 202 -0.56 -11.47 13.94
C GLU A 202 -0.07 -10.05 13.59
N THR A 203 0.85 -9.93 12.64
CA THR A 203 1.29 -8.63 12.11
C THR A 203 0.15 -7.86 11.46
N GLY A 204 -0.75 -8.56 10.75
CA GLY A 204 -1.95 -7.97 10.15
C GLY A 204 -2.94 -7.45 11.18
N GLU A 205 -3.24 -8.23 12.22
CA GLU A 205 -4.09 -7.83 13.34
C GLU A 205 -3.50 -6.62 14.08
N ALA A 206 -2.21 -6.68 14.40
CA ALA A 206 -1.48 -5.59 15.02
C ALA A 206 -1.56 -4.30 14.20
N LEU A 207 -1.40 -4.37 12.88
CA LEU A 207 -1.48 -3.21 11.99
C LEU A 207 -2.90 -2.65 11.91
N SER A 208 -3.91 -3.52 11.78
CA SER A 208 -5.31 -3.10 11.73
C SER A 208 -5.81 -2.48 13.03
N GLY A 209 -5.18 -2.82 14.16
CA GLY A 209 -5.50 -2.28 15.48
C GLY A 209 -4.77 -0.98 15.83
N GLN A 210 -3.91 -0.45 14.94
CA GLN A 210 -3.21 0.81 15.21
C GLN A 210 -4.19 1.98 15.21
N PRO A 211 -4.23 2.82 16.27
CA PRO A 211 -5.13 3.96 16.33
C PRO A 211 -4.76 5.06 15.32
N ASP A 212 -3.51 5.08 14.87
CA ASP A 212 -2.95 6.10 13.99
C ASP A 212 -2.99 5.71 12.50
N ILE A 213 -3.86 4.79 12.07
CA ILE A 213 -4.19 4.61 10.65
C ILE A 213 -5.54 5.28 10.34
N ASP A 214 -5.63 6.02 9.25
CA ASP A 214 -6.85 6.73 8.81
C ASP A 214 -7.70 5.90 7.85
N GLY A 215 -7.16 4.79 7.35
CA GLY A 215 -7.87 3.87 6.47
C GLY A 215 -7.12 2.56 6.25
N LEU A 216 -7.88 1.50 6.00
CA LEU A 216 -7.38 0.19 5.65
C LEU A 216 -7.91 -0.20 4.28
N LEU A 217 -7.00 -0.50 3.36
CA LEU A 217 -7.25 -0.91 2.00
C LEU A 217 -6.84 -2.36 1.82
N PHE A 218 -7.77 -3.18 1.34
CA PHE A 218 -7.54 -4.61 1.14
C PHE A 218 -8.32 -5.09 -0.07
N THR A 219 -7.73 -6.04 -0.79
CA THR A 219 -8.41 -6.78 -1.87
C THR A 219 -8.41 -8.25 -1.50
N GLY A 220 -9.59 -8.82 -1.23
CA GLY A 220 -9.76 -10.24 -0.94
C GLY A 220 -11.15 -10.60 -0.41
N SER A 221 -11.33 -11.86 0.01
CA SER A 221 -12.65 -12.47 0.24
C SER A 221 -13.35 -11.99 1.51
N PHE A 222 -14.69 -12.05 1.49
CA PHE A 222 -15.61 -11.55 2.53
C PHE A 222 -15.32 -12.05 3.95
N ARG A 223 -14.76 -13.26 4.13
CA ARG A 223 -14.44 -13.81 5.47
C ARG A 223 -13.36 -13.02 6.20
N TYR A 224 -12.42 -12.39 5.49
CA TYR A 224 -11.38 -11.53 6.08
C TYR A 224 -11.90 -10.12 6.41
N ARG A 225 -13.02 -9.71 5.81
CA ARG A 225 -13.64 -8.39 6.01
C ARG A 225 -14.16 -8.19 7.43
N LEU A 226 -14.62 -9.26 8.08
CA LEU A 226 -15.21 -9.20 9.42
C LEU A 226 -14.16 -9.22 10.55
N SER A 227 -12.98 -9.80 10.32
CA SER A 227 -11.90 -9.84 11.33
C SER A 227 -11.05 -8.58 11.36
N ALA A 228 -10.88 -7.90 10.20
CA ALA A 228 -10.14 -6.63 10.12
C ALA A 228 -10.97 -5.42 10.59
N ALA A 229 -12.29 -5.56 10.70
CA ALA A 229 -13.16 -4.56 11.31
C ALA A 229 -13.23 -4.79 12.82
N SER A 230 -12.27 -4.23 13.57
CA SER A 230 -12.33 -4.26 15.04
C SER A 230 -13.56 -3.47 15.54
N PRO A 231 -14.23 -3.87 16.65
CA PRO A 231 -15.41 -3.20 17.17
C PRO A 231 -15.03 -1.95 17.98
N ALA A 232 -14.38 -0.97 17.36
CA ALA A 232 -14.11 0.33 17.97
C ALA A 232 -15.20 1.32 17.54
N GLY A 233 -16.30 1.37 18.30
CA GLY A 233 -17.42 2.27 18.02
C GLY A 233 -18.63 2.15 18.96
N ARG A 234 -18.43 2.31 20.27
CA ARG A 234 -19.45 2.77 21.23
C ARG A 234 -18.78 3.95 21.97
N THR A 235 -19.27 5.18 22.07
CA THR A 235 -20.57 5.89 22.01
C THR A 235 -20.23 7.33 21.57
N ALA A 236 -21.05 8.17 20.92
CA ALA A 236 -22.39 8.61 21.29
C ALA A 236 -23.06 9.33 20.08
N GLY A 237 -24.38 9.13 19.94
CA GLY A 237 -25.34 10.03 19.28
C GLY A 237 -25.02 10.59 17.89
N GLU A 238 -25.04 9.78 16.83
CA GLU A 238 -25.17 10.30 15.46
C GLU A 238 -26.12 9.46 14.60
N ASP A 239 -26.89 10.16 13.76
CA ASP A 239 -28.00 9.72 12.92
C ASP A 239 -27.65 8.48 12.04
N PRO A 240 -28.48 7.42 12.03
CA PRO A 240 -28.25 6.20 11.25
C PRO A 240 -28.17 6.39 9.72
N ARG A 241 -28.43 7.59 9.17
CA ARG A 241 -28.35 7.87 7.72
C ARG A 241 -26.94 8.18 7.18
N ALA A 242 -25.92 8.35 8.04
CA ALA A 242 -24.57 8.74 7.60
C ALA A 242 -23.60 7.58 7.30
N ARG A 243 -24.04 6.30 7.31
CA ARG A 243 -23.14 5.12 7.32
C ARG A 243 -22.49 4.70 5.99
N ASN A 244 -22.67 5.41 4.88
CA ASN A 244 -22.25 4.90 3.55
C ASN A 244 -20.82 5.29 3.08
N GLY A 245 -19.92 5.74 3.95
CA GLY A 245 -18.65 6.35 3.49
C GLY A 245 -17.33 5.58 3.67
N ARG A 246 -17.23 4.53 4.50
CA ARG A 246 -15.91 4.11 5.06
C ARG A 246 -15.28 2.82 4.51
N GLN A 247 -15.63 2.35 3.32
CA GLN A 247 -14.91 1.23 2.69
C GLN A 247 -15.09 1.29 1.17
N GLN A 248 -14.00 1.50 0.43
CA GLN A 248 -14.01 1.38 -1.03
C GLN A 248 -13.35 0.05 -1.42
N SER A 249 -14.15 -0.88 -1.93
CA SER A 249 -13.68 -2.04 -2.68
C SER A 249 -13.43 -1.61 -4.12
N ALA A 250 -12.20 -1.76 -4.59
CA ALA A 250 -11.88 -1.61 -6.00
C ALA A 250 -12.16 -2.94 -6.73
N ASP A 251 -13.45 -3.22 -6.98
CA ASP A 251 -13.89 -4.15 -8.02
C ASP A 251 -14.51 -3.31 -9.14
N ARG A 252 -13.70 -2.97 -10.14
CA ARG A 252 -14.10 -2.74 -11.55
C ARG A 252 -12.89 -2.94 -12.45
#